data_AF-A0A9D5QAY7-F1
#
_entry.id   AF-A0A9D5QAY7-F1
#
_cell.length_a   1.000
_cell.length_b   1.000
_cell.length_c   1.000
_cell.angle_alpha   90.00
_cell.angle_beta   90.00
_cell.angle_gamma   90.00
#
_symmetry.space_group_name_H-M   'P 1'
#
loop_
_entity.id
_entity.type
_entity.pdbx_description
1 polymer ?
#
loop_
_entity_poly.entity_id
_entity_poly.type
_entity_poly.pdbx_seq_one_letter_code
_entity_poly.pdbx_strand_id
1 'polypeptide(L)'
;MGILPLGLSRSRTRHLCWRGAFLAVVIIGSGWAQDRLCFLDGSPRPTIDGVIGNDDGWLRSNQYVFSNGTSTPDAIVQMRKGGNALFLSFEVNNDSTFDDNDVIVLTLAPDPASPATHRRIHIYPVVEDVGASTTAPGSNPNNVDYWTNSSTWNGSSSEPLPAWLQNTEGNIKITSSSPAVAKKSYNVEMKIPITTDPNTGVDVPSTGDMGLYFNILRVTELGGAAVVLDELHWPESASNIGGTIPATAQLETNTPPETEWGEGGLSGPCPGVAVTDVYTNHPTDPSAIDPNGTNVIMSVVLENTGASAASGVYANIKSTRFGTTGSPSAYGTLPGSPTGTINLASGAVGTVSTSPWDVLNDPNRDEYLSWPNVCSRVELNATGGLVGNKYYYWNLRMGTASKFEHKAFINTKGFGRPTGDRPTHKIILYVQKDNRILTKARIRKQEKQPGAAGGRNDSMPRHNVDSEIVRPQHMAMQKTLINRGRGINYKVAVQRYFPKMLKETSVKSISMLSYRIHPYLLTNDYIIIREKRYSLRRRLPGWEYLIAHNGVVDRWRTVIPEITMRHGKADAYAVDVAPGETRTLSTRVETQEEGEEGGGRRCFEWFRR
;
A
#
# COMPACT_ATOMS: atom_id res chain seq x y z
N MET A 1 89.47 -6.54 50.10
CA MET A 1 88.97 -7.80 50.69
C MET A 1 87.54 -7.98 50.23
N GLY A 2 87.11 -8.94 49.44
CA GLY A 2 87.74 -10.05 48.73
C GLY A 2 86.62 -10.77 47.94
N ILE A 3 87.05 -11.45 46.86
CA ILE A 3 86.43 -12.64 46.26
C ILE A 3 85.23 -12.43 45.30
N LEU A 4 85.57 -12.47 44.01
CA LEU A 4 84.78 -12.95 42.86
C LEU A 4 84.42 -14.45 43.05
N PRO A 5 83.30 -14.95 42.48
CA PRO A 5 83.43 -15.53 41.14
C PRO A 5 82.24 -15.35 40.17
N LEU A 6 82.65 -15.45 38.90
CA LEU A 6 81.96 -15.63 37.63
C LEU A 6 80.73 -16.55 37.64
N GLY A 7 79.67 -16.10 36.96
CA GLY A 7 78.56 -16.92 36.49
C GLY A 7 78.10 -16.45 35.11
N LEU A 8 78.55 -17.16 34.06
CA LEU A 8 78.13 -17.01 32.67
C LEU A 8 76.66 -17.45 32.51
N SER A 9 75.80 -16.57 32.01
CA SER A 9 74.50 -16.95 31.45
C SER A 9 74.26 -16.21 30.12
N ARG A 10 73.97 -16.99 29.09
CA ARG A 10 73.77 -16.56 27.70
C ARG A 10 72.52 -15.69 27.57
N SER A 11 72.69 -14.40 27.33
CA SER A 11 71.62 -13.51 26.86
C SER A 11 71.47 -13.64 25.34
N ARG A 12 70.29 -14.07 24.90
CA ARG A 12 69.90 -14.08 23.49
C ARG A 12 69.70 -12.64 23.01
N THR A 13 70.58 -12.20 22.12
CA THR A 13 70.44 -11.00 21.30
C THR A 13 69.17 -11.13 20.45
N ARG A 14 68.11 -10.37 20.79
CA ARG A 14 67.02 -10.09 19.86
C ARG A 14 67.34 -8.77 19.17
N HIS A 15 67.71 -8.87 17.89
CA HIS A 15 67.72 -7.76 16.96
C HIS A 15 66.31 -7.14 16.92
N LEU A 16 66.17 -5.92 17.45
CA LEU A 16 65.03 -5.07 17.15
C LEU A 16 65.14 -4.65 15.68
N CYS A 17 64.43 -5.39 14.83
CA CYS A 17 64.22 -5.01 13.44
C CYS A 17 63.13 -3.93 13.44
N TRP A 18 63.55 -2.67 13.33
CA TRP A 18 62.68 -1.51 13.17
C TRP A 18 62.08 -1.55 11.76
N ARG A 19 61.01 -2.32 11.58
CA ARG A 19 60.13 -2.20 10.41
C ARG A 19 59.11 -1.12 10.73
N GLY A 20 59.38 0.09 10.25
CA GLY A 20 58.39 1.16 10.18
C GLY A 20 57.20 0.69 9.37
N ALA A 21 56.13 0.32 10.05
CA ALA A 21 54.82 0.20 9.45
C ALA A 21 54.34 1.64 9.20
N PHE A 22 54.57 2.14 7.98
CA PHE A 22 53.75 3.22 7.45
C PHE A 22 52.33 2.68 7.41
N LEU A 23 51.55 3.01 8.44
CA LEU A 23 50.11 2.90 8.41
C LEU A 23 49.64 3.94 7.38
N ALA A 24 49.59 3.53 6.12
CA ALA A 24 48.80 4.23 5.13
C ALA A 24 47.36 4.14 5.61
N VAL A 25 46.93 5.15 6.37
CA VAL A 25 45.51 5.44 6.53
C VAL A 25 45.06 5.81 5.13
N VAL A 26 44.68 4.80 4.36
CA VAL A 26 43.83 5.00 3.20
C VAL A 26 42.55 5.55 3.80
N ILE A 27 42.45 6.88 3.85
CA ILE A 27 41.18 7.56 3.89
C ILE A 27 40.56 7.18 2.55
N ILE A 28 39.95 5.99 2.48
CA ILE A 28 38.91 5.72 1.52
C ILE A 28 37.90 6.79 1.93
N GLY A 29 37.90 7.90 1.21
CA GLY A 29 36.86 8.90 1.38
C GLY A 29 35.58 8.11 1.28
N SER A 30 34.89 7.94 2.41
CA SER A 30 33.52 7.50 2.41
C SER A 30 32.80 8.65 1.72
N GLY A 31 32.84 8.66 0.38
CA GLY A 31 31.92 9.44 -0.42
C GLY A 31 30.58 9.08 0.17
N TRP A 32 29.98 10.05 0.85
CA TRP A 32 28.66 9.91 1.41
C TRP A 32 27.80 9.52 0.22
N ALA A 33 27.43 8.24 0.14
CA ALA A 33 26.62 7.74 -0.95
C ALA A 33 25.30 8.49 -0.85
N GLN A 34 25.12 9.50 -1.70
CA GLN A 34 23.90 10.29 -1.76
C GLN A 34 22.77 9.37 -2.20
N ASP A 35 21.62 9.49 -1.55
CA ASP A 35 20.46 8.69 -1.92
C ASP A 35 19.92 9.13 -3.27
N ARG A 36 19.93 8.21 -4.23
CA ARG A 36 19.33 8.38 -5.55
C ARG A 36 17.84 8.75 -5.43
N LEU A 37 17.43 9.90 -5.96
CA LEU A 37 16.02 10.24 -6.08
C LEU A 37 15.39 9.48 -7.22
N CYS A 38 14.11 9.13 -7.14
CA CYS A 38 13.53 8.21 -8.09
C CYS A 38 12.19 8.70 -8.67
N PHE A 39 12.01 8.48 -9.97
CA PHE A 39 10.77 8.71 -10.68
C PHE A 39 9.99 7.40 -10.78
N LEU A 40 9.21 7.08 -9.73
CA LEU A 40 8.34 5.91 -9.71
C LEU A 40 7.40 5.91 -10.92
N ASP A 41 7.44 4.88 -11.76
CA ASP A 41 6.50 4.75 -12.87
C ASP A 41 5.15 4.20 -12.39
N GLY A 42 4.05 4.86 -12.75
CA GLY A 42 2.74 4.35 -12.40
C GLY A 42 1.53 5.20 -12.78
N SER A 43 0.36 4.68 -12.43
CA SER A 43 -0.95 5.32 -12.57
C SER A 43 -1.63 5.52 -11.21
N PRO A 44 -2.47 6.57 -11.01
CA PRO A 44 -2.72 7.67 -11.96
C PRO A 44 -1.50 8.56 -12.15
N ARG A 45 -1.52 9.35 -13.22
CA ARG A 45 -0.53 10.40 -13.48
C ARG A 45 -0.98 11.66 -12.73
N PRO A 46 -0.05 12.49 -12.25
CA PRO A 46 -0.43 13.76 -11.66
C PRO A 46 -1.11 14.67 -12.67
N THR A 47 -2.08 15.45 -12.19
CA THR A 47 -2.61 16.60 -12.91
C THR A 47 -1.64 17.76 -12.73
N ILE A 48 -1.48 18.58 -13.78
CA ILE A 48 -0.67 19.79 -13.72
C ILE A 48 -1.63 20.97 -13.72
N ASP A 49 -1.99 21.44 -12.53
CA ASP A 49 -2.97 22.50 -12.29
C ASP A 49 -2.59 23.40 -11.09
N GLY A 50 -1.38 23.26 -10.56
CA GLY A 50 -0.85 23.95 -9.40
C GLY A 50 -1.39 23.41 -8.06
N VAL A 51 -2.17 22.33 -8.04
CA VAL A 51 -2.80 21.78 -6.82
C VAL A 51 -2.29 20.38 -6.51
N ILE A 52 -1.25 20.35 -5.67
CA ILE A 52 -0.63 19.09 -5.23
C ILE A 52 -1.53 18.33 -4.24
N GLY A 53 -2.27 19.07 -3.41
CA GLY A 53 -3.09 18.50 -2.34
C GLY A 53 -4.23 17.62 -2.85
N ASN A 54 -4.26 16.36 -2.41
CA ASN A 54 -5.24 15.33 -2.79
C ASN A 54 -5.19 14.86 -4.26
N ASP A 55 -4.20 15.24 -5.06
CA ASP A 55 -4.00 14.66 -6.39
C ASP A 55 -3.38 13.25 -6.26
N ASP A 56 -4.13 12.22 -6.63
CA ASP A 56 -3.72 10.82 -6.50
C ASP A 56 -2.37 10.47 -7.18
N GLY A 57 -1.98 11.20 -8.22
CA GLY A 57 -0.69 11.05 -8.88
C GLY A 57 0.44 11.53 -7.98
N TRP A 58 0.31 12.74 -7.41
CA TRP A 58 1.26 13.25 -6.42
C TRP A 58 1.27 12.43 -5.14
N LEU A 59 0.11 11.92 -4.70
CA LEU A 59 0.01 10.98 -3.57
C LEU A 59 0.71 9.63 -3.81
N ARG A 60 1.34 9.39 -4.96
CA ARG A 60 2.08 8.15 -5.22
C ARG A 60 3.51 8.40 -5.68
N SER A 61 3.95 9.64 -5.57
CA SER A 61 5.29 10.07 -5.98
C SER A 61 6.29 9.80 -4.86
N ASN A 62 7.57 9.62 -5.23
CA ASN A 62 8.67 9.67 -4.28
C ASN A 62 8.78 11.10 -3.73
N GLN A 63 9.24 11.28 -2.48
CA GLN A 63 9.38 12.60 -1.88
C GLN A 63 10.73 12.80 -1.22
N TYR A 64 11.32 13.97 -1.45
CA TYR A 64 12.47 14.49 -0.72
C TYR A 64 12.04 15.71 0.11
N VAL A 65 12.40 15.72 1.40
CA VAL A 65 11.87 16.70 2.36
C VAL A 65 13.01 17.51 2.98
N PHE A 66 12.94 18.83 2.84
CA PHE A 66 13.85 19.78 3.46
C PHE A 66 13.34 20.18 4.85
N SER A 67 13.94 19.59 5.88
CA SER A 67 13.60 19.84 7.28
C SER A 67 14.04 21.21 7.75
N ASN A 68 13.23 21.82 8.61
CA ASN A 68 13.65 22.89 9.51
C ASN A 68 13.40 22.55 10.99
N GLY A 69 13.12 21.27 11.29
CA GLY A 69 12.78 20.80 12.64
C GLY A 69 11.37 21.16 13.11
N THR A 70 10.51 21.72 12.26
CA THR A 70 9.10 22.00 12.57
C THR A 70 8.15 21.00 11.88
N SER A 71 6.84 21.11 12.16
CA SER A 71 5.81 20.28 11.50
C SER A 71 5.55 20.65 10.04
N THR A 72 6.02 21.82 9.59
CA THR A 72 5.88 22.29 8.21
C THR A 72 7.28 22.43 7.62
N PRO A 73 7.72 21.47 6.79
CA PRO A 73 9.04 21.53 6.17
C PRO A 73 9.17 22.76 5.27
N ASP A 74 10.39 23.22 5.07
CA ASP A 74 10.65 24.40 4.24
C ASP A 74 10.37 24.13 2.76
N ALA A 75 10.69 22.92 2.30
CA ALA A 75 10.25 22.45 1.00
C ALA A 75 10.01 20.94 0.96
N ILE A 76 9.12 20.52 0.07
CA ILE A 76 8.91 19.13 -0.32
C ILE A 76 9.05 19.06 -1.84
N VAL A 77 9.91 18.16 -2.32
CA VAL A 77 10.04 17.87 -3.74
C VAL A 77 9.49 16.49 -4.03
N GLN A 78 8.61 16.37 -5.01
CA GLN A 78 8.04 15.09 -5.40
C GLN A 78 8.37 14.74 -6.83
N MET A 79 8.60 13.45 -7.09
CA MET A 79 9.04 12.97 -8.39
C MET A 79 8.32 11.68 -8.81
N ARG A 80 7.90 11.64 -10.07
CA ARG A 80 7.16 10.51 -10.63
C ARG A 80 7.35 10.38 -12.13
N LYS A 81 7.39 9.15 -12.63
CA LYS A 81 7.28 8.85 -14.06
C LYS A 81 5.85 8.41 -14.37
N GLY A 82 5.32 8.83 -15.51
CA GLY A 82 3.96 8.49 -15.90
C GLY A 82 3.85 8.31 -17.40
N GLY A 83 4.15 7.11 -17.90
CA GLY A 83 4.27 6.88 -19.34
C GLY A 83 5.45 7.66 -19.93
N ASN A 84 5.20 8.50 -20.95
CA ASN A 84 6.24 9.27 -21.65
C ASN A 84 6.44 10.67 -21.05
N ALA A 85 6.37 10.80 -19.73
CA ALA A 85 6.62 12.06 -19.05
C ALA A 85 7.20 11.83 -17.65
N LEU A 86 8.08 12.73 -17.24
CA LEU A 86 8.45 12.95 -15.84
C LEU A 86 7.54 14.03 -15.26
N PHE A 87 7.24 13.89 -13.97
CA PHE A 87 6.44 14.82 -13.21
C PHE A 87 7.25 15.21 -11.98
N LEU A 88 7.41 16.52 -11.77
CA LEU A 88 8.04 17.09 -10.58
C LEU A 88 7.08 18.06 -9.91
N SER A 89 7.04 18.05 -8.58
CA SER A 89 6.38 19.11 -7.83
C SER A 89 7.28 19.65 -6.73
N PHE A 90 7.09 20.92 -6.41
CA PHE A 90 7.81 21.64 -5.37
C PHE A 90 6.78 22.34 -4.49
N GLU A 91 6.61 21.88 -3.25
CA GLU A 91 5.83 22.55 -2.23
C GLU A 91 6.79 23.39 -1.39
N VAL A 92 6.83 24.70 -1.61
CA VAL A 92 7.70 25.62 -0.86
C VAL A 92 6.88 26.33 0.19
N ASN A 93 7.35 26.28 1.43
CA ASN A 93 6.69 26.88 2.57
C ASN A 93 7.60 27.88 3.25
N ASN A 94 7.08 28.54 4.28
CA ASN A 94 7.88 29.32 5.21
C ASN A 94 8.68 30.49 4.59
N ASP A 95 8.29 30.92 3.40
CA ASP A 95 8.95 32.03 2.73
C ASP A 95 8.60 33.35 3.42
N SER A 96 9.56 34.26 3.57
CA SER A 96 9.33 35.54 4.25
C SER A 96 8.45 36.46 3.42
N THR A 97 8.69 36.49 2.12
CA THR A 97 8.10 37.38 1.14
C THR A 97 7.81 36.61 -0.14
N PHE A 98 7.19 37.25 -1.12
CA PHE A 98 7.22 36.75 -2.48
C PHE A 98 8.11 37.71 -3.24
N ASP A 99 9.08 37.20 -3.96
CA ASP A 99 10.08 38.01 -4.64
C ASP A 99 10.28 37.51 -6.07
N ASP A 100 10.55 38.42 -7.00
CA ASP A 100 10.86 38.07 -8.39
C ASP A 100 12.16 37.24 -8.52
N ASN A 101 12.96 37.19 -7.45
CA ASN A 101 14.19 36.39 -7.37
C ASN A 101 13.99 35.03 -6.71
N ASP A 102 12.79 34.70 -6.23
CA ASP A 102 12.47 33.32 -5.84
C ASP A 102 12.58 32.45 -7.09
N VAL A 103 13.40 31.41 -7.03
CA VAL A 103 13.72 30.61 -8.21
C VAL A 103 13.94 29.15 -7.86
N ILE A 104 13.43 28.28 -8.72
CA ILE A 104 13.77 26.85 -8.73
C ILE A 104 14.71 26.62 -9.89
N VAL A 105 15.94 26.21 -9.58
CA VAL A 105 16.93 25.74 -10.55
C VAL A 105 16.78 24.23 -10.66
N LEU A 106 16.48 23.72 -11.86
CA LEU A 106 16.42 22.30 -12.16
C LEU A 106 17.41 21.97 -13.26
N THR A 107 18.29 21.00 -13.02
CA THR A 107 19.20 20.48 -14.04
C THR A 107 18.95 18.99 -14.29
N LEU A 108 19.01 18.62 -15.56
CA LEU A 108 18.85 17.25 -16.03
C LEU A 108 20.04 16.90 -16.92
N ALA A 109 20.69 15.78 -16.64
CA ALA A 109 21.71 15.17 -17.49
C ALA A 109 21.24 13.77 -17.93
N PRO A 110 20.45 13.68 -19.02
CA PRO A 110 19.96 12.41 -19.52
C PRO A 110 21.08 11.42 -19.85
N ASP A 111 22.19 11.93 -20.39
CA ASP A 111 23.46 11.21 -20.52
C ASP A 111 24.56 12.03 -19.83
N PRO A 112 24.96 11.68 -18.59
CA PRO A 112 25.97 12.41 -17.82
C PRO A 112 27.34 12.51 -18.51
N ALA A 113 27.63 11.69 -19.52
CA ALA A 113 28.88 11.78 -20.28
C ALA A 113 28.80 12.79 -21.43
N SER A 114 27.62 13.35 -21.72
CA SER A 114 27.36 14.19 -22.89
C SER A 114 26.77 15.54 -22.48
N PRO A 115 27.63 16.53 -22.16
CA PRO A 115 27.22 17.88 -21.79
C PRO A 115 26.15 18.51 -22.70
N ALA A 116 26.22 18.26 -24.01
CA ALA A 116 25.26 18.78 -24.99
C ALA A 116 23.81 18.30 -24.76
N THR A 117 23.61 17.18 -24.06
CA THR A 117 22.28 16.67 -23.68
C THR A 117 21.76 17.27 -22.39
N HIS A 118 22.61 17.97 -21.63
CA HIS A 118 22.22 18.54 -20.35
C HIS A 118 21.28 19.73 -20.55
N ARG A 119 20.37 19.89 -19.59
CA ARG A 119 19.32 20.92 -19.56
C ARG A 119 19.36 21.62 -18.22
N ARG A 120 19.24 22.95 -18.22
CA ARG A 120 18.99 23.75 -17.02
C ARG A 120 17.75 24.57 -17.25
N ILE A 121 16.89 24.58 -16.25
CA ILE A 121 15.60 25.27 -16.26
C ILE A 121 15.56 26.10 -14.99
N HIS A 122 15.39 27.41 -15.13
CA HIS A 122 15.05 28.28 -14.00
C HIS A 122 13.56 28.56 -14.06
N ILE A 123 12.87 28.36 -12.95
CA ILE A 123 11.44 28.64 -12.81
C ILE A 123 11.30 29.72 -11.76
N TYR A 124 10.88 30.92 -12.17
CA TYR A 124 10.55 32.03 -11.29
C TYR A 124 9.06 31.95 -11.00
N PRO A 125 8.65 31.43 -9.83
CA PRO A 125 7.30 30.94 -9.65
C PRO A 125 6.31 32.05 -9.31
N VAL A 126 6.77 33.11 -8.66
CA VAL A 126 5.94 34.16 -8.10
C VAL A 126 6.36 35.52 -8.62
N VAL A 127 5.45 36.49 -8.48
CA VAL A 127 5.69 37.91 -8.70
C VAL A 127 5.82 38.59 -7.34
N GLU A 128 6.76 39.53 -7.22
CA GLU A 128 7.02 40.30 -6.00
C GLU A 128 5.71 40.84 -5.39
N ASP A 129 5.52 40.62 -4.09
CA ASP A 129 4.34 41.01 -3.28
C ASP A 129 2.97 40.46 -3.72
N VAL A 130 2.88 39.78 -4.87
CA VAL A 130 1.64 39.27 -5.46
C VAL A 130 1.50 37.77 -5.23
N GLY A 131 2.59 37.01 -5.37
CA GLY A 131 2.56 35.55 -5.42
C GLY A 131 2.34 35.04 -6.85
N ALA A 132 1.58 33.96 -6.99
CA ALA A 132 1.16 33.47 -8.30
C ALA A 132 0.30 34.54 -9.01
N SER A 133 0.56 34.72 -10.31
CA SER A 133 -0.03 35.80 -11.13
C SER A 133 -1.56 35.86 -11.12
N THR A 134 -2.24 34.75 -10.77
CA THR A 134 -3.65 34.75 -10.38
C THR A 134 -3.83 34.08 -9.03
N THR A 135 -4.80 34.57 -8.24
CA THR A 135 -5.19 33.92 -6.98
C THR A 135 -5.88 32.57 -7.19
N ALA A 136 -6.22 32.22 -8.43
CA ALA A 136 -6.78 30.92 -8.77
C ALA A 136 -5.65 29.90 -8.96
N PRO A 137 -5.87 28.63 -8.58
CA PRO A 137 -4.93 27.57 -8.90
C PRO A 137 -4.67 27.45 -10.41
N GLY A 138 -3.43 27.13 -10.77
CA GLY A 138 -3.06 26.84 -12.16
C GLY A 138 -2.55 28.05 -12.95
N SER A 139 -2.00 29.03 -12.25
CA SER A 139 -1.29 30.14 -12.87
C SER A 139 -0.03 29.66 -13.58
N ASN A 140 0.44 30.42 -14.56
CA ASN A 140 1.75 30.19 -15.16
C ASN A 140 2.85 30.80 -14.26
N PRO A 141 4.09 30.31 -14.34
CA PRO A 141 5.26 31.00 -13.78
C PRO A 141 5.36 32.45 -14.23
N ASN A 142 5.95 33.28 -13.36
CA ASN A 142 6.33 34.65 -13.69
C ASN A 142 7.30 34.65 -14.87
N ASN A 143 8.36 33.86 -14.76
CA ASN A 143 9.31 33.64 -15.85
C ASN A 143 9.85 32.20 -15.85
N VAL A 144 10.30 31.75 -17.02
CA VAL A 144 11.06 30.50 -17.19
C VAL A 144 12.24 30.79 -18.09
N ASP A 145 13.43 30.46 -17.63
CA ASP A 145 14.63 30.51 -18.46
C ASP A 145 15.17 29.11 -18.69
N TYR A 146 15.82 28.92 -19.84
CA TYR A 146 16.27 27.61 -20.30
C TYR A 146 17.66 27.69 -20.90
N TRP A 147 18.48 26.68 -20.58
CA TRP A 147 19.80 26.50 -21.17
C TRP A 147 19.99 25.05 -21.58
N THR A 148 20.82 24.88 -22.60
CA THR A 148 21.34 23.58 -23.01
C THR A 148 22.85 23.61 -22.95
N ASN A 149 23.46 22.43 -22.95
CA ASN A 149 24.91 22.28 -22.96
C ASN A 149 25.60 22.86 -21.71
N SER A 150 25.75 22.02 -20.70
CA SER A 150 26.41 22.37 -19.43
C SER A 150 27.87 22.81 -19.56
N SER A 151 28.54 22.49 -20.67
CA SER A 151 29.90 22.98 -20.93
C SER A 151 29.96 24.48 -21.27
N THR A 152 28.82 25.10 -21.59
CA THR A 152 28.75 26.50 -22.08
C THR A 152 27.75 27.37 -21.34
N TRP A 153 26.84 26.80 -20.54
CA TRP A 153 25.72 27.55 -19.95
C TRP A 153 26.10 28.57 -18.86
N ASN A 154 27.32 28.49 -18.31
CA ASN A 154 27.84 29.37 -17.26
C ASN A 154 28.57 30.52 -17.99
N GLY A 155 27.79 31.52 -18.42
CA GLY A 155 28.28 32.66 -19.21
C GLY A 155 27.58 32.84 -20.57
N SER A 156 26.61 32.00 -20.91
CA SER A 156 25.73 32.22 -22.05
C SER A 156 24.40 32.84 -21.62
N SER A 157 23.77 33.60 -22.51
CA SER A 157 22.37 33.97 -22.35
C SER A 157 21.47 32.73 -22.34
N SER A 158 20.24 32.87 -21.83
CA SER A 158 19.21 31.86 -22.00
C SER A 158 18.94 31.59 -23.48
N GLU A 159 18.55 30.36 -23.78
CA GLU A 159 18.08 29.92 -25.08
C GLU A 159 16.57 30.21 -25.22
N PRO A 160 16.05 30.27 -26.46
CA PRO A 160 14.60 30.30 -26.68
C PRO A 160 13.91 29.10 -26.01
N LEU A 161 12.76 29.33 -25.36
CA LEU A 161 12.01 28.27 -24.71
C LEU A 161 11.52 27.22 -25.72
N PRO A 162 11.82 25.92 -25.52
CA PRO A 162 11.25 24.85 -26.31
C PRO A 162 9.73 24.83 -26.10
N ALA A 163 8.98 24.30 -27.08
CA ALA A 163 7.51 24.35 -27.07
C ALA A 163 6.91 23.83 -25.76
N TRP A 164 7.48 22.75 -25.24
CA TRP A 164 7.03 22.13 -23.99
C TRP A 164 7.26 22.95 -22.72
N LEU A 165 8.12 23.97 -22.74
CA LEU A 165 8.29 24.93 -21.63
C LEU A 165 7.50 26.22 -21.83
N GLN A 166 6.88 26.43 -22.99
CA GLN A 166 6.08 27.61 -23.23
C GLN A 166 4.80 27.58 -22.38
N ASN A 167 4.46 28.74 -21.81
CA ASN A 167 3.29 28.93 -20.95
C ASN A 167 1.96 28.48 -21.58
N THR A 168 1.88 28.38 -22.91
CA THR A 168 0.70 27.93 -23.64
C THR A 168 0.43 26.43 -23.54
N GLU A 169 1.43 25.61 -23.23
CA GLU A 169 1.25 24.15 -23.16
C GLU A 169 0.73 23.66 -21.80
N GLY A 170 0.79 24.51 -20.77
CA GLY A 170 0.32 24.17 -19.42
C GLY A 170 1.15 23.08 -18.74
N ASN A 171 2.41 22.90 -19.14
CA ASN A 171 3.32 21.92 -18.55
C ASN A 171 3.96 22.40 -17.24
N ILE A 172 3.89 23.70 -16.91
CA ILE A 172 4.26 24.25 -15.61
C ILE A 172 3.08 25.02 -15.05
N LYS A 173 2.68 24.71 -13.81
CA LYS A 173 1.55 25.34 -13.13
C LYS A 173 1.87 25.67 -11.69
N ILE A 174 1.35 26.79 -11.24
CA ILE A 174 1.70 27.40 -9.97
C ILE A 174 0.45 27.82 -9.22
N THR A 175 0.50 27.63 -7.91
CA THR A 175 -0.43 28.21 -6.96
C THR A 175 0.36 28.79 -5.80
N SER A 176 -0.07 29.93 -5.27
CA SER A 176 0.52 30.50 -4.06
C SER A 176 -0.53 30.69 -3.00
N SER A 177 -0.13 30.66 -1.73
CA SER A 177 -0.96 31.03 -0.60
C SER A 177 -0.23 32.02 0.30
N SER A 178 -0.94 33.07 0.68
CA SER A 178 -0.45 34.12 1.58
C SER A 178 -1.41 34.23 2.76
N PRO A 179 -1.27 33.43 3.82
CA PRO A 179 -2.02 33.65 5.04
C PRO A 179 -1.75 35.07 5.56
N ALA A 180 -2.80 35.73 6.06
CA ALA A 180 -2.82 37.17 6.32
C ALA A 180 -1.82 37.68 7.39
N VAL A 181 -1.03 36.82 8.07
CA VAL A 181 -0.23 37.25 9.23
C VAL A 181 1.16 36.62 9.44
N ALA A 182 1.63 35.61 8.70
CA ALA A 182 3.07 35.26 8.63
C ALA A 182 3.33 34.07 7.71
N LYS A 183 4.45 34.17 6.99
CA LYS A 183 5.04 33.23 6.04
C LYS A 183 4.18 32.88 4.82
N LYS A 184 4.81 32.91 3.65
CA LYS A 184 4.21 32.60 2.35
C LYS A 184 4.52 31.16 1.96
N SER A 185 3.68 30.61 1.09
CA SER A 185 3.91 29.31 0.46
C SER A 185 3.54 29.37 -1.01
N TYR A 186 4.24 28.60 -1.83
CA TYR A 186 3.89 28.39 -3.23
C TYR A 186 4.17 26.95 -3.65
N ASN A 187 3.38 26.49 -4.62
CA ASN A 187 3.46 25.16 -5.19
C ASN A 187 3.78 25.29 -6.67
N VAL A 188 4.76 24.54 -7.16
CA VAL A 188 5.07 24.42 -8.58
C VAL A 188 4.87 22.96 -8.98
N GLU A 189 4.14 22.75 -10.07
CA GLU A 189 3.98 21.44 -10.71
C GLU A 189 4.52 21.52 -12.12
N MET A 190 5.29 20.50 -12.52
CA MET A 190 5.94 20.43 -13.81
C MET A 190 5.77 19.05 -14.43
N LYS A 191 5.45 19.04 -15.71
CA LYS A 191 5.47 17.86 -16.59
C LYS A 191 6.54 18.05 -17.65
N ILE A 192 7.47 17.10 -17.71
CA ILE A 192 8.56 17.06 -18.69
C ILE A 192 8.29 15.90 -19.64
N PRO A 193 7.87 16.15 -20.90
CA PRO A 193 7.71 15.08 -21.87
C PRO A 193 9.04 14.35 -22.11
N ILE A 194 8.98 13.03 -22.28
CA ILE A 194 10.13 12.20 -22.63
C ILE A 194 10.08 11.96 -24.14
N THR A 195 10.96 12.63 -24.88
CA THR A 195 11.08 12.53 -26.35
C THR A 195 12.54 12.73 -26.77
N THR A 196 12.91 12.22 -27.95
CA THR A 196 14.26 12.43 -28.51
C THR A 196 14.44 13.81 -29.15
N ASP A 197 13.35 14.56 -29.36
CA ASP A 197 13.39 15.90 -29.94
C ASP A 197 13.44 16.95 -28.82
N PRO A 198 14.55 17.69 -28.68
CA PRO A 198 14.73 18.65 -27.58
C PRO A 198 13.70 19.79 -27.59
N ASN A 199 13.00 20.02 -28.70
CA ASN A 199 11.94 21.04 -28.78
C ASN A 199 10.60 20.56 -28.19
N THR A 200 10.42 19.25 -28.01
CA THR A 200 9.16 18.66 -27.53
C THR A 200 9.30 17.87 -26.24
N GLY A 201 10.53 17.70 -25.73
CA GLY A 201 10.79 17.01 -24.47
C GLY A 201 12.28 16.88 -24.14
N VAL A 202 12.57 15.95 -23.25
CA VAL A 202 13.94 15.58 -22.85
C VAL A 202 14.18 14.10 -23.16
N ASP A 203 15.33 13.79 -23.76
CA ASP A 203 15.71 12.43 -24.17
C ASP A 203 16.24 11.60 -23.00
N VAL A 204 15.34 11.34 -22.04
CA VAL A 204 15.65 10.61 -20.82
C VAL A 204 15.79 9.11 -21.14
N PRO A 205 16.83 8.41 -20.63
CA PRO A 205 17.03 7.00 -20.92
C PRO A 205 15.82 6.16 -20.48
N SER A 206 15.48 5.11 -21.24
CA SER A 206 14.31 4.29 -20.93
C SER A 206 14.46 3.46 -19.64
N THR A 207 15.71 3.17 -19.27
CA THR A 207 16.14 2.46 -18.06
C THR A 207 17.43 3.07 -17.52
N GLY A 208 17.70 2.87 -16.23
CA GLY A 208 18.88 3.41 -15.57
C GLY A 208 18.61 4.75 -14.90
N ASP A 209 19.69 5.48 -14.68
CA ASP A 209 19.71 6.71 -13.90
C ASP A 209 20.18 7.87 -14.79
N MET A 210 19.62 9.04 -14.58
CA MET A 210 20.08 10.29 -15.21
C MET A 210 20.73 11.18 -14.15
N GLY A 211 21.63 12.07 -14.55
CA GLY A 211 22.11 13.10 -13.62
C GLY A 211 20.97 14.08 -13.30
N LEU A 212 20.84 14.44 -12.03
CA LEU A 212 19.81 15.34 -11.54
C LEU A 212 20.41 16.24 -10.46
N TYR A 213 20.09 17.52 -10.55
CA TYR A 213 20.29 18.46 -9.46
C TYR A 213 19.13 19.45 -9.45
N PHE A 214 18.75 19.89 -8.26
CA PHE A 214 17.86 21.03 -8.13
C PHE A 214 18.21 21.87 -6.91
N ASN A 215 17.81 23.13 -6.95
CA ASN A 215 17.97 24.09 -5.88
C ASN A 215 16.76 25.02 -5.84
N ILE A 216 16.18 25.18 -4.66
CA ILE A 216 15.12 26.14 -4.41
C ILE A 216 15.76 27.31 -3.66
N LEU A 217 15.80 28.47 -4.31
CA LEU A 217 16.32 29.70 -3.73
C LEU A 217 15.14 30.59 -3.35
N ARG A 218 15.04 30.92 -2.06
CA ARG A 218 14.03 31.83 -1.51
C ARG A 218 14.69 33.11 -1.03
N VAL A 219 14.07 34.26 -1.27
CA VAL A 219 14.55 35.53 -0.74
C VAL A 219 14.18 35.65 0.74
N THR A 220 15.18 35.76 1.60
CA THR A 220 14.98 35.89 3.05
C THR A 220 15.10 37.33 3.57
N GLU A 221 15.88 38.15 2.89
CA GLU A 221 16.06 39.57 3.22
C GLU A 221 16.43 40.39 1.98
N LEU A 222 15.70 41.48 1.76
CA LEU A 222 16.03 42.51 0.78
C LEU A 222 17.04 43.50 1.40
N GLY A 223 18.31 43.09 1.42
CA GLY A 223 19.44 43.86 1.98
C GLY A 223 19.98 44.93 1.02
N GLY A 224 19.13 45.83 0.52
CA GLY A 224 19.55 46.92 -0.39
C GLY A 224 20.17 46.41 -1.69
N ALA A 225 21.51 46.44 -1.82
CA ALA A 225 22.22 46.03 -3.04
C ALA A 225 22.52 44.51 -3.14
N ALA A 226 22.22 43.76 -2.08
CA ALA A 226 22.41 42.32 -2.04
C ALA A 226 21.11 41.62 -1.62
N VAL A 227 20.87 40.46 -2.20
CA VAL A 227 19.75 39.58 -1.86
C VAL A 227 20.32 38.44 -1.00
N VAL A 228 19.72 38.21 0.16
CA VAL A 228 20.08 37.05 0.99
C VAL A 228 19.16 35.91 0.60
N LEU A 229 19.74 34.87 0.00
CA LEU A 229 19.01 33.68 -0.43
C LEU A 229 19.18 32.57 0.60
N ASP A 230 18.08 31.89 0.91
CA ASP A 230 18.13 30.57 1.53
C ASP A 230 18.01 29.49 0.46
N GLU A 231 18.88 28.49 0.54
CA GLU A 231 19.04 27.47 -0.50
C GLU A 231 18.66 26.10 0.03
N LEU A 232 17.74 25.45 -0.70
CA LEU A 232 17.31 24.10 -0.43
C LEU A 232 17.64 23.26 -1.67
N HIS A 233 18.83 22.66 -1.67
CA HIS A 233 19.36 21.93 -2.82
C HIS A 233 19.53 20.44 -2.58
N TRP A 234 19.44 19.69 -3.67
CA TRP A 234 19.82 18.30 -3.72
C TRP A 234 20.69 18.04 -4.96
N PRO A 235 21.80 17.28 -4.84
CA PRO A 235 22.32 16.62 -3.63
C PRO A 235 22.78 17.57 -2.52
N GLU A 236 22.79 17.11 -1.26
CA GLU A 236 23.27 17.92 -0.12
C GLU A 236 24.79 18.18 -0.18
N SER A 237 25.53 17.36 -0.93
CA SER A 237 26.96 17.53 -1.13
C SER A 237 27.31 18.51 -2.25
N ALA A 238 26.32 18.95 -3.02
CA ALA A 238 26.55 19.95 -4.05
C ALA A 238 26.87 21.30 -3.39
N SER A 239 27.76 22.05 -4.02
CA SER A 239 28.09 23.40 -3.58
C SER A 239 26.87 24.31 -3.67
N ASN A 240 26.73 25.20 -2.70
CA ASN A 240 25.74 26.28 -2.76
C ASN A 240 25.98 27.15 -4.00
N ILE A 241 24.89 27.50 -4.69
CA ILE A 241 24.89 28.49 -5.78
C ILE A 241 24.92 29.90 -5.18
N GLY A 242 24.35 30.04 -3.99
CA GLY A 242 24.11 31.28 -3.29
C GLY A 242 24.94 31.49 -2.03
N GLY A 243 25.05 32.77 -1.74
CA GLY A 243 25.57 33.38 -0.54
C GLY A 243 24.98 34.78 -0.52
N THR A 244 25.72 35.79 -0.05
CA THR A 244 25.38 37.18 -0.38
C THR A 244 25.69 37.41 -1.87
N ILE A 245 24.72 37.09 -2.75
CA ILE A 245 24.84 37.36 -4.17
C ILE A 245 24.52 38.87 -4.35
N PRO A 246 25.43 39.67 -4.92
CA PRO A 246 25.07 41.01 -5.40
C PRO A 246 23.82 40.89 -6.27
N ALA A 247 22.84 41.79 -6.18
CA ALA A 247 21.62 41.71 -7.02
C ALA A 247 21.93 41.63 -8.55
N THR A 248 23.15 41.97 -8.95
CA THR A 248 23.67 41.90 -10.32
C THR A 248 24.47 40.64 -10.65
N ALA A 249 24.82 39.79 -9.68
CA ALA A 249 25.58 38.58 -9.93
C ALA A 249 24.62 37.47 -10.38
N GLN A 250 24.95 36.92 -11.54
CA GLN A 250 24.11 36.02 -12.30
C GLN A 250 24.03 34.65 -11.61
N LEU A 251 22.84 34.26 -11.16
CA LEU A 251 22.50 32.89 -10.77
C LEU A 251 22.94 31.89 -11.86
N GLU A 252 22.98 32.35 -13.11
CA GLU A 252 23.38 31.64 -14.31
C GLU A 252 24.83 31.14 -14.31
N THR A 253 25.74 31.66 -13.47
CA THR A 253 27.17 31.26 -13.48
C THR A 253 27.56 30.27 -12.39
N ASN A 254 26.68 30.01 -11.42
CA ASN A 254 27.06 29.33 -10.18
C ASN A 254 26.46 27.92 -10.03
N THR A 255 25.85 27.36 -11.08
CA THR A 255 25.37 25.97 -11.03
C THR A 255 26.53 25.02 -10.74
N PRO A 256 26.41 24.08 -9.77
CA PRO A 256 27.49 23.16 -9.42
C PRO A 256 27.93 22.33 -10.61
N PRO A 257 29.21 21.92 -10.67
CA PRO A 257 29.68 21.03 -11.72
C PRO A 257 28.95 19.68 -11.66
N GLU A 258 28.85 19.01 -12.81
CA GLU A 258 28.13 17.74 -12.96
C GLU A 258 28.61 16.63 -12.00
N THR A 259 29.88 16.68 -11.60
CA THR A 259 30.47 15.75 -10.63
C THR A 259 29.85 15.85 -9.23
N GLU A 260 29.09 16.91 -8.97
CA GLU A 260 28.38 17.15 -7.72
C GLU A 260 26.88 16.85 -7.83
N TRP A 261 26.37 16.52 -9.03
CA TRP A 261 24.97 16.17 -9.22
C TRP A 261 24.70 14.76 -8.73
N GLY A 262 23.43 14.50 -8.42
CA GLY A 262 22.99 13.20 -7.98
C GLY A 262 22.39 12.40 -9.12
N GLU A 263 21.85 11.25 -8.76
CA GLU A 263 21.18 10.36 -9.69
C GLU A 263 19.65 10.46 -9.54
N GLY A 264 18.96 10.70 -10.66
CA GLY A 264 17.52 10.55 -10.83
C GLY A 264 17.20 9.20 -11.45
N GLY A 265 16.85 8.21 -10.62
CA GLY A 265 16.54 6.86 -11.05
C GLY A 265 15.17 6.73 -11.72
N LEU A 266 15.13 6.07 -12.87
CA LEU A 266 13.91 5.94 -13.69
C LEU A 266 13.29 4.55 -13.61
N SER A 267 13.94 3.65 -12.87
CA SER A 267 13.56 2.26 -12.70
C SER A 267 14.12 1.68 -11.39
N GLY A 268 13.50 0.61 -10.90
CA GLY A 268 13.92 -0.08 -9.67
C GLY A 268 13.23 0.42 -8.39
N PRO A 269 13.54 -0.17 -7.23
CA PRO A 269 13.03 0.30 -5.94
C PRO A 269 13.62 1.68 -5.62
N CYS A 270 12.80 2.53 -5.01
CA CYS A 270 13.24 3.84 -4.54
C CYS A 270 13.83 3.70 -3.13
N PRO A 271 15.04 4.24 -2.88
CA PRO A 271 15.56 4.30 -1.53
C PRO A 271 14.70 5.22 -0.65
N GLY A 272 14.96 5.17 0.66
CA GLY A 272 14.30 5.99 1.67
C GLY A 272 13.35 5.21 2.56
N VAL A 273 12.60 5.93 3.39
CA VAL A 273 11.64 5.32 4.31
C VAL A 273 10.41 4.86 3.54
N ALA A 274 10.05 3.60 3.73
CA ALA A 274 8.87 3.00 3.16
C ALA A 274 8.01 2.28 4.19
N VAL A 275 6.70 2.27 3.95
CA VAL A 275 5.77 1.43 4.72
C VAL A 275 5.84 0.01 4.19
N THR A 276 6.21 -0.93 5.05
CA THR A 276 6.30 -2.36 4.71
C THR A 276 5.09 -3.15 5.17
N ASP A 277 4.49 -2.76 6.30
CA ASP A 277 3.31 -3.41 6.86
C ASP A 277 2.47 -2.45 7.72
N VAL A 278 1.19 -2.78 7.89
CA VAL A 278 0.28 -2.05 8.78
C VAL A 278 -0.63 -3.03 9.49
N TYR A 279 -0.73 -2.90 10.82
CA TYR A 279 -1.55 -3.78 11.63
C TYR A 279 -2.17 -3.08 12.83
N THR A 280 -3.23 -3.68 13.38
CA THR A 280 -3.84 -3.34 14.64
C THR A 280 -3.38 -4.30 15.74
N ASN A 281 -3.55 -3.92 17.00
CA ASN A 281 -3.34 -4.81 18.14
C ASN A 281 -4.50 -5.80 18.40
N HIS A 282 -5.36 -6.04 17.40
CA HIS A 282 -6.45 -7.00 17.54
C HIS A 282 -5.91 -8.44 17.69
N PRO A 283 -6.40 -9.22 18.67
CA PRO A 283 -5.70 -10.43 19.17
C PRO A 283 -5.64 -11.59 18.17
N THR A 284 -6.54 -11.63 17.18
CA THR A 284 -6.63 -12.75 16.23
C THR A 284 -6.58 -12.33 14.76
N ASP A 285 -6.60 -11.02 14.50
CA ASP A 285 -6.70 -10.48 13.14
C ASP A 285 -6.06 -9.08 13.10
N PRO A 286 -4.80 -8.95 12.69
CA PRO A 286 -4.09 -7.68 12.65
C PRO A 286 -4.68 -6.67 11.65
N SER A 287 -5.65 -7.06 10.81
CA SER A 287 -6.31 -6.15 9.86
C SER A 287 -7.70 -5.67 10.32
N ALA A 288 -8.08 -5.99 11.57
CA ALA A 288 -9.39 -5.69 12.11
C ALA A 288 -9.32 -4.79 13.34
N ILE A 289 -10.36 -3.99 13.55
CA ILE A 289 -10.60 -3.23 14.77
C ILE A 289 -11.67 -3.97 15.57
N ASP A 290 -11.40 -4.20 16.86
CA ASP A 290 -12.45 -4.67 17.79
C ASP A 290 -13.37 -3.49 18.09
N PRO A 291 -14.66 -3.52 17.70
CA PRO A 291 -15.59 -2.43 17.96
C PRO A 291 -15.94 -2.26 19.45
N ASN A 292 -15.52 -3.21 20.29
CA ASN A 292 -15.64 -3.12 21.74
C ASN A 292 -14.28 -2.93 22.42
N GLY A 293 -13.21 -2.73 21.64
CA GLY A 293 -11.88 -2.50 22.17
C GLY A 293 -11.75 -1.09 22.76
N THR A 294 -11.21 -1.00 23.98
CA THR A 294 -10.97 0.27 24.70
C THR A 294 -9.51 0.74 24.62
N ASN A 295 -8.67 0.03 23.85
CA ASN A 295 -7.25 0.32 23.66
C ASN A 295 -6.80 -0.19 22.29
N VAL A 296 -7.50 0.20 21.24
CA VAL A 296 -7.12 -0.17 19.88
C VAL A 296 -5.94 0.70 19.46
N ILE A 297 -4.86 0.05 19.03
CA ILE A 297 -3.64 0.70 18.57
C ILE A 297 -3.41 0.24 17.14
N MET A 298 -3.11 1.19 16.26
CA MET A 298 -2.64 0.91 14.92
C MET A 298 -1.16 1.20 14.80
N SER A 299 -0.45 0.27 14.18
CA SER A 299 0.99 0.26 14.03
C SER A 299 1.37 0.19 12.57
N VAL A 300 2.33 1.02 12.18
CA VAL A 300 2.90 1.06 10.83
C VAL A 300 4.35 0.62 10.93
N VAL A 301 4.70 -0.44 10.22
CA VAL A 301 6.08 -0.92 10.11
C VAL A 301 6.74 -0.18 8.97
N LEU A 302 7.93 0.35 9.26
CA LEU A 302 8.69 1.20 8.39
C LEU A 302 10.06 0.57 8.17
N GLU A 303 10.56 0.65 6.95
CA GLU A 303 11.94 0.27 6.60
C GLU A 303 12.61 1.46 5.92
N ASN A 304 13.80 1.83 6.35
CA ASN A 304 14.60 2.83 5.66
C ASN A 304 15.64 2.14 4.77
N THR A 305 15.40 2.10 3.46
CA THR A 305 16.35 1.54 2.49
C THR A 305 17.32 2.58 1.93
N GLY A 306 17.21 3.83 2.37
CA GLY A 306 18.14 4.90 2.03
C GLY A 306 19.47 4.76 2.75
N ALA A 307 20.53 5.26 2.12
CA ALA A 307 21.88 5.39 2.64
C ALA A 307 21.97 6.39 3.80
N SER A 308 21.05 7.36 3.87
CA SER A 308 20.98 8.34 4.95
C SER A 308 19.94 7.97 6.01
N ALA A 309 20.19 8.37 7.26
CA ALA A 309 19.20 8.25 8.33
C ALA A 309 18.01 9.20 8.08
N ALA A 310 16.80 8.73 8.34
CA ALA A 310 15.60 9.56 8.32
C ALA A 310 15.23 9.99 9.74
N SER A 311 14.82 11.25 9.89
CA SER A 311 14.50 11.85 11.19
C SER A 311 13.04 12.26 11.28
N GLY A 312 12.49 12.19 12.49
CA GLY A 312 11.12 12.62 12.79
C GLY A 312 10.08 11.92 11.91
N VAL A 313 10.26 10.63 11.67
CA VAL A 313 9.38 9.82 10.83
C VAL A 313 8.11 9.48 11.60
N TYR A 314 6.94 9.79 11.03
CA TYR A 314 5.64 9.47 11.60
C TYR A 314 4.61 9.17 10.51
N ALA A 315 3.50 8.54 10.90
CA ALA A 315 2.41 8.17 10.03
C ALA A 315 1.13 8.94 10.40
N ASN A 316 0.49 9.53 9.40
CA ASN A 316 -0.90 9.96 9.48
C ASN A 316 -1.79 8.83 8.95
N ILE A 317 -2.62 8.24 9.80
CA ILE A 317 -3.55 7.20 9.40
C ILE A 317 -4.90 7.84 9.14
N LYS A 318 -5.37 7.72 7.89
CA LYS A 318 -6.70 8.16 7.50
C LYS A 318 -7.51 7.00 6.98
N SER A 319 -8.83 7.07 7.14
CA SER A 319 -9.73 6.03 6.67
C SER A 319 -10.98 6.66 6.06
N THR A 320 -11.50 6.03 5.03
CA THR A 320 -12.80 6.42 4.48
C THR A 320 -13.86 6.22 5.54
N ARG A 321 -14.81 7.15 5.65
CA ARG A 321 -15.93 7.09 6.62
C ARG A 321 -15.55 7.30 8.09
N PHE A 322 -14.29 7.59 8.39
CA PHE A 322 -13.91 8.03 9.73
C PHE A 322 -14.06 9.54 9.83
N GLY A 323 -14.80 10.05 10.82
CA GLY A 323 -14.85 11.49 11.13
C GLY A 323 -15.41 12.42 10.05
N THR A 324 -16.06 11.90 9.01
CA THR A 324 -16.61 12.71 7.90
C THR A 324 -18.11 12.51 7.77
N THR A 325 -18.90 13.50 8.21
CA THR A 325 -20.34 13.52 7.96
C THR A 325 -20.61 13.83 6.49
N GLY A 326 -20.76 12.81 5.64
CA GLY A 326 -21.52 12.96 4.40
C GLY A 326 -20.85 12.68 3.05
N SER A 327 -19.56 12.33 2.97
CA SER A 327 -18.96 11.90 1.69
C SER A 327 -18.27 10.53 1.78
N PRO A 328 -18.67 9.56 0.93
CA PRO A 328 -17.97 8.29 0.76
C PRO A 328 -16.49 8.39 0.42
N SER A 329 -16.11 9.48 -0.23
CA SER A 329 -14.77 9.66 -0.77
C SER A 329 -13.84 10.44 0.16
N ALA A 330 -14.37 11.02 1.24
CA ALA A 330 -13.55 11.76 2.19
C ALA A 330 -12.81 10.79 3.13
N TYR A 331 -11.50 10.97 3.21
CA TYR A 331 -10.66 10.34 4.21
C TYR A 331 -10.60 11.24 5.43
N GLY A 332 -11.16 10.80 6.56
CA GLY A 332 -10.92 11.48 7.82
C GLY A 332 -9.81 10.82 8.62
N THR A 333 -9.27 11.59 9.56
CA THR A 333 -8.19 11.17 10.44
C THR A 333 -8.71 10.16 11.44
N LEU A 334 -7.97 9.06 11.61
CA LEU A 334 -8.33 8.06 12.59
C LEU A 334 -7.97 8.53 14.01
N PRO A 335 -8.77 8.22 15.04
CA PRO A 335 -8.45 8.62 16.41
C PRO A 335 -7.03 8.20 16.83
N GLY A 336 -6.31 9.13 17.45
CA GLY A 336 -4.92 8.92 17.86
C GLY A 336 -3.86 9.03 16.76
N SER A 337 -4.24 9.43 15.55
CA SER A 337 -3.32 9.89 14.49
C SER A 337 -3.06 11.40 14.61
N PRO A 338 -1.86 11.91 14.26
CA PRO A 338 -0.65 11.19 13.81
C PRO A 338 -0.08 10.25 14.86
N THR A 339 0.70 9.25 14.42
CA THR A 339 1.53 8.44 15.32
C THR A 339 2.61 9.28 16.01
N GLY A 340 3.24 8.71 17.03
CA GLY A 340 4.53 9.24 17.52
C GLY A 340 5.60 9.24 16.42
N THR A 341 6.64 10.06 16.62
CA THR A 341 7.80 10.17 15.71
C THR A 341 8.93 9.23 16.12
N ILE A 342 9.65 8.66 15.15
CA ILE A 342 10.91 7.91 15.38
C ILE A 342 12.01 8.40 14.43
N ASN A 343 13.26 8.12 14.78
CA ASN A 343 14.38 8.24 13.86
C ASN A 343 14.75 6.84 13.35
N LEU A 344 14.99 6.71 12.04
CA LEU A 344 15.34 5.45 11.39
C LEU A 344 16.71 5.55 10.75
N ALA A 345 17.70 4.83 11.29
CA ALA A 345 19.01 4.70 10.65
C ALA A 345 18.90 4.02 9.27
N SER A 346 19.90 4.20 8.42
CA SER A 346 20.03 3.49 7.14
C SER A 346 19.95 1.97 7.34
N GLY A 347 19.11 1.28 6.56
CA GLY A 347 18.86 -0.16 6.63
C GLY A 347 18.05 -0.62 7.85
N ALA A 348 17.56 0.30 8.69
CA ALA A 348 16.81 -0.05 9.88
C ALA A 348 15.31 -0.27 9.59
N VAL A 349 14.72 -1.15 10.40
CA VAL A 349 13.26 -1.33 10.48
C VAL A 349 12.78 -0.76 11.81
N GLY A 350 11.67 -0.03 11.80
CA GLY A 350 11.03 0.47 13.00
C GLY A 350 9.51 0.41 12.91
N THR A 351 8.85 0.81 13.99
CA THR A 351 7.39 0.84 14.06
C THR A 351 6.95 2.11 14.74
N VAL A 352 5.98 2.79 14.14
CA VAL A 352 5.25 3.90 14.75
C VAL A 352 3.83 3.48 15.03
N SER A 353 3.24 3.97 16.12
CA SER A 353 1.89 3.59 16.53
C SER A 353 1.05 4.80 16.91
N THR A 354 -0.26 4.70 16.70
CA THR A 354 -1.24 5.69 17.19
C THR A 354 -1.30 5.67 18.72
N SER A 355 -1.82 6.73 19.32
CA SER A 355 -2.25 6.61 20.72
C SER A 355 -3.39 5.58 20.84
N PRO A 356 -3.58 4.96 22.01
CA PRO A 356 -4.75 4.15 22.32
C PRO A 356 -6.06 4.83 21.91
N TRP A 357 -6.90 4.09 21.18
CA TRP A 357 -8.24 4.50 20.82
C TRP A 357 -9.28 3.65 21.55
N ASP A 358 -10.20 4.33 22.22
CA ASP A 358 -11.38 3.72 22.84
C ASP A 358 -12.55 3.70 21.85
N VAL A 359 -12.60 2.63 21.04
CA VAL A 359 -13.64 2.45 20.01
C VAL A 359 -15.02 2.33 20.65
N LEU A 360 -15.10 1.68 21.81
CA LEU A 360 -16.35 1.42 22.51
C LEU A 360 -17.08 2.71 22.88
N ASN A 361 -16.33 3.74 23.28
CA ASN A 361 -16.86 5.03 23.72
C ASN A 361 -16.74 6.14 22.66
N ASP A 362 -16.30 5.81 21.44
CA ASP A 362 -16.21 6.78 20.35
C ASP A 362 -17.62 7.22 19.90
N PRO A 363 -17.92 8.53 19.83
CA PRO A 363 -19.24 9.02 19.43
C PRO A 363 -19.65 8.59 18.01
N ASN A 364 -18.70 8.24 17.15
CA ASN A 364 -18.95 7.77 15.78
C ASN A 364 -18.95 6.23 15.66
N ARG A 365 -18.89 5.50 16.77
CA ARG A 365 -18.83 4.02 16.77
C ARG A 365 -19.92 3.36 15.93
N ASP A 366 -21.16 3.82 16.05
CA ASP A 366 -22.29 3.25 15.32
C ASP A 366 -22.16 3.48 13.81
N GLU A 367 -21.57 4.61 13.39
CA GLU A 367 -21.23 4.85 11.99
C GLU A 367 -20.16 3.86 11.53
N TYR A 368 -19.07 3.69 12.29
CA TYR A 368 -18.02 2.76 11.91
C TYR A 368 -18.54 1.31 11.77
N LEU A 369 -19.43 0.89 12.67
CA LEU A 369 -20.07 -0.43 12.62
C LEU A 369 -21.01 -0.63 11.43
N SER A 370 -21.51 0.46 10.83
CA SER A 370 -22.31 0.39 9.61
C SER A 370 -21.46 0.10 8.35
N TRP A 371 -20.13 0.20 8.46
CA TRP A 371 -19.16 -0.01 7.39
C TRP A 371 -18.13 -1.09 7.79
N PRO A 372 -18.45 -2.39 7.63
CA PRO A 372 -17.57 -3.48 8.10
C PRO A 372 -16.20 -3.53 7.40
N ASN A 373 -16.09 -2.92 6.22
CA ASN A 373 -14.83 -2.75 5.49
C ASN A 373 -14.67 -1.27 5.12
N VAL A 374 -13.52 -0.68 5.46
CA VAL A 374 -13.15 0.69 5.10
C VAL A 374 -11.78 0.69 4.43
N CYS A 375 -11.59 1.61 3.48
CA CYS A 375 -10.28 1.81 2.88
C CYS A 375 -9.49 2.76 3.76
N SER A 376 -8.29 2.36 4.17
CA SER A 376 -7.40 3.19 4.96
C SER A 376 -6.13 3.51 4.18
N ARG A 377 -5.54 4.67 4.47
CA ARG A 377 -4.24 5.07 3.96
C ARG A 377 -3.33 5.55 5.07
N VAL A 378 -2.08 5.12 5.02
CA VAL A 378 -0.97 5.78 5.70
C VAL A 378 -0.54 6.93 4.83
N GLU A 379 -0.36 8.10 5.41
CA GLU A 379 0.42 9.20 4.86
C GLU A 379 1.69 9.32 5.72
N LEU A 380 2.79 8.76 5.22
CA LEU A 380 4.10 8.76 5.84
C LEU A 380 4.72 10.15 5.70
N ASN A 381 5.18 10.70 6.79
CA ASN A 381 5.86 11.99 6.84
C ASN A 381 7.19 11.80 7.56
N ALA A 382 8.17 12.63 7.22
CA ALA A 382 9.45 12.72 7.90
C ALA A 382 9.76 14.20 8.07
N THR A 383 10.45 14.56 9.15
CA THR A 383 10.98 15.92 9.25
C THR A 383 12.17 16.06 8.32
N GLY A 384 13.03 15.04 8.19
CA GLY A 384 14.14 15.05 7.23
C GLY A 384 14.55 13.67 6.72
N GLY A 385 15.14 13.65 5.52
CA GLY A 385 15.56 12.45 4.81
C GLY A 385 14.63 12.11 3.63
N LEU A 386 14.90 10.96 2.98
CA LEU A 386 14.15 10.50 1.81
C LEU A 386 12.94 9.66 2.22
N VAL A 387 11.78 9.92 1.63
CA VAL A 387 10.56 9.09 1.79
C VAL A 387 10.31 8.33 0.50
N GLY A 388 10.58 7.02 0.54
CA GLY A 388 10.45 6.09 -0.59
C GLY A 388 9.02 6.03 -1.12
N ASN A 389 8.04 5.86 -0.24
CA ASN A 389 6.61 5.97 -0.56
C ASN A 389 5.84 6.76 0.52
N LYS A 390 5.31 7.94 0.15
CA LYS A 390 4.50 8.73 1.08
C LYS A 390 3.20 8.04 1.46
N TYR A 391 2.61 7.24 0.57
CA TYR A 391 1.31 6.64 0.85
C TYR A 391 1.35 5.12 0.78
N TYR A 392 0.58 4.50 1.67
CA TYR A 392 0.33 3.07 1.69
C TYR A 392 -1.15 2.82 1.94
N TYR A 393 -1.81 2.11 1.03
CA TYR A 393 -3.24 1.81 1.13
C TYR A 393 -3.46 0.39 1.62
N TRP A 394 -4.39 0.24 2.56
CA TRP A 394 -4.80 -1.06 3.06
C TRP A 394 -6.29 -1.09 3.40
N ASN A 395 -6.88 -2.28 3.42
CA ASN A 395 -8.27 -2.47 3.83
C ASN A 395 -8.32 -2.75 5.33
N LEU A 396 -9.11 -1.96 6.06
CA LEU A 396 -9.30 -2.11 7.49
C LEU A 396 -10.73 -2.61 7.75
N ARG A 397 -10.88 -3.55 8.68
CA ARG A 397 -12.18 -4.15 9.00
C ARG A 397 -12.70 -3.68 10.33
N MET A 398 -13.96 -3.27 10.39
CA MET A 398 -14.66 -2.95 11.64
C MET A 398 -15.43 -4.19 12.09
N GLY A 399 -15.00 -4.82 13.18
CA GLY A 399 -15.65 -6.02 13.70
C GLY A 399 -14.80 -7.29 13.67
N THR A 400 -15.18 -8.23 14.52
CA THR A 400 -14.76 -9.62 14.38
C THR A 400 -15.53 -10.26 13.23
N ALA A 401 -14.83 -10.98 12.36
CA ALA A 401 -15.41 -12.11 11.60
C ALA A 401 -16.53 -12.80 12.41
N SER A 402 -17.70 -13.06 11.82
CA SER A 402 -18.77 -13.76 12.55
C SER A 402 -18.23 -15.06 13.12
N LYS A 403 -18.23 -15.15 14.46
CA LYS A 403 -17.55 -16.20 15.21
C LYS A 403 -18.56 -17.13 15.85
N PHE A 404 -18.49 -18.42 15.50
CA PHE A 404 -19.24 -19.48 16.16
C PHE A 404 -18.28 -20.35 16.99
N GLU A 405 -18.58 -20.50 18.28
CA GLU A 405 -17.87 -21.41 19.17
C GLU A 405 -18.83 -22.44 19.77
N HIS A 406 -18.39 -23.70 19.81
CA HIS A 406 -19.12 -24.76 20.48
C HIS A 406 -18.15 -25.71 21.18
N LYS A 407 -18.55 -26.21 22.35
CA LYS A 407 -17.77 -27.19 23.12
C LYS A 407 -18.34 -28.59 22.91
N ALA A 408 -17.52 -29.51 22.43
CA ALA A 408 -17.84 -30.93 22.33
C ALA A 408 -17.09 -31.73 23.40
N PHE A 409 -17.67 -32.84 23.85
CA PHE A 409 -17.08 -33.70 24.87
C PHE A 409 -16.69 -35.04 24.26
N ILE A 410 -15.44 -35.46 24.51
CA ILE A 410 -14.99 -36.82 24.21
C ILE A 410 -14.82 -37.54 25.54
N ASN A 411 -15.65 -38.55 25.76
CA ASN A 411 -15.65 -39.35 26.98
C ASN A 411 -15.08 -40.73 26.69
N THR A 412 -14.06 -41.15 27.45
CA THR A 412 -13.49 -42.50 27.34
C THR A 412 -14.07 -43.51 28.33
N LYS A 413 -15.03 -43.10 29.16
CA LYS A 413 -15.72 -43.97 30.12
C LYS A 413 -16.37 -45.15 29.41
N GLY A 414 -16.01 -46.36 29.85
CA GLY A 414 -16.49 -47.62 29.26
C GLY A 414 -15.58 -48.18 28.16
N PHE A 415 -14.51 -47.49 27.77
CA PHE A 415 -13.41 -48.15 27.05
C PHE A 415 -12.47 -48.82 28.06
N GLY A 416 -11.96 -50.01 27.73
CA GLY A 416 -10.90 -50.65 28.51
C GLY A 416 -9.62 -49.81 28.50
N ARG A 417 -8.63 -50.14 29.32
CA ARG A 417 -7.35 -49.42 29.34
C ARG A 417 -6.73 -49.37 27.92
N PRO A 418 -6.05 -48.28 27.54
CA PRO A 418 -5.24 -48.22 26.34
C PRO A 418 -4.28 -49.42 26.35
N THR A 419 -4.10 -50.03 25.20
CA THR A 419 -3.32 -51.26 25.11
C THR A 419 -1.85 -50.91 24.82
N GLY A 420 -0.92 -51.63 25.46
CA GLY A 420 0.49 -51.23 25.61
C GLY A 420 0.70 -50.30 26.83
N ASP A 421 1.94 -49.91 27.13
CA ASP A 421 2.27 -48.99 28.25
C ASP A 421 1.84 -47.54 28.01
N ARG A 422 0.80 -47.32 27.20
CA ARG A 422 0.33 -45.98 26.87
C ARG A 422 -0.58 -45.46 27.97
N PRO A 423 -0.31 -44.27 28.53
CA PRO A 423 -1.13 -43.70 29.58
C PRO A 423 -2.48 -43.15 29.08
N THR A 424 -2.68 -43.02 27.75
CA THR A 424 -3.84 -42.35 27.15
C THR A 424 -4.40 -43.06 25.91
N HIS A 425 -5.68 -42.86 25.65
CA HIS A 425 -6.33 -43.22 24.40
C HIS A 425 -6.04 -42.18 23.32
N LYS A 426 -5.50 -42.63 22.17
CA LYS A 426 -5.31 -41.77 21.00
C LYS A 426 -6.59 -41.76 20.16
N ILE A 427 -7.20 -40.59 20.03
CA ILE A 427 -8.44 -40.37 19.27
C ILE A 427 -8.12 -39.48 18.07
N ILE A 428 -8.46 -39.95 16.88
CA ILE A 428 -8.26 -39.22 15.63
C ILE A 428 -9.58 -38.55 15.22
N LEU A 429 -9.58 -37.25 15.06
CA LEU A 429 -10.71 -36.46 14.61
C LEU A 429 -10.57 -36.21 13.11
N TYR A 430 -11.49 -36.75 12.31
CA TYR A 430 -11.59 -36.42 10.89
C TYR A 430 -12.60 -35.30 10.71
N VAL A 431 -12.14 -34.18 10.17
CA VAL A 431 -12.96 -33.02 9.90
C VAL A 431 -13.40 -33.03 8.45
N GLN A 432 -14.71 -32.93 8.22
CA GLN A 432 -15.30 -32.80 6.90
C GLN A 432 -16.02 -31.46 6.81
N LYS A 433 -15.75 -30.72 5.73
CA LYS A 433 -16.34 -29.41 5.45
C LYS A 433 -17.06 -29.45 4.12
N ASP A 434 -18.29 -28.95 4.08
CA ASP A 434 -19.05 -28.75 2.83
C ASP A 434 -19.58 -27.31 2.81
N ASN A 435 -19.07 -26.51 1.87
CA ASN A 435 -19.40 -25.10 1.71
C ASN A 435 -20.41 -24.96 0.56
N ARG A 436 -21.53 -24.29 0.80
CA ARG A 436 -22.56 -24.06 -0.21
C ARG A 436 -23.01 -22.62 -0.20
N ILE A 437 -23.09 -22.01 -1.38
CA ILE A 437 -23.73 -20.70 -1.55
C ILE A 437 -25.14 -20.96 -2.09
N LEU A 438 -26.15 -20.61 -1.30
CA LEU A 438 -27.54 -20.64 -1.72
C LEU A 438 -27.95 -19.27 -2.23
N THR A 439 -27.93 -19.11 -3.55
CA THR A 439 -28.54 -17.95 -4.19
C THR A 439 -30.04 -18.19 -4.29
N LYS A 440 -30.87 -17.35 -3.67
CA LYS A 440 -32.31 -17.41 -3.90
C LYS A 440 -32.58 -17.15 -5.38
N ALA A 441 -32.86 -18.21 -6.14
CA ALA A 441 -33.27 -18.09 -7.52
C ALA A 441 -34.51 -17.19 -7.57
N ARG A 442 -34.41 -16.09 -8.34
CA ARG A 442 -35.55 -15.21 -8.62
C ARG A 442 -36.65 -16.08 -9.22
N ILE A 443 -37.73 -16.31 -8.49
CA ILE A 443 -38.95 -16.84 -9.08
C ILE A 443 -39.41 -15.75 -10.05
N ARG A 444 -39.04 -15.88 -11.34
CA ARG A 444 -39.69 -15.12 -12.39
C ARG A 444 -41.16 -15.48 -12.27
N LYS A 445 -41.96 -14.53 -11.78
CA LYS A 445 -43.41 -14.58 -11.97
C LYS A 445 -43.56 -14.69 -13.49
N GLN A 446 -43.99 -15.84 -14.00
CA GLN A 446 -44.42 -15.91 -15.39
C GLN A 446 -45.52 -14.86 -15.49
N GLU A 447 -45.21 -13.73 -16.11
CA GLU A 447 -46.25 -12.82 -16.57
C GLU A 447 -47.16 -13.65 -17.45
N LYS A 448 -48.39 -13.80 -16.97
CA LYS A 448 -49.47 -14.42 -17.71
C LYS A 448 -49.60 -13.59 -18.97
N GLN A 449 -49.14 -14.11 -20.12
CA GLN A 449 -49.36 -13.45 -21.41
C GLN A 449 -50.85 -13.09 -21.48
N PRO A 450 -51.19 -11.80 -21.71
CA PRO A 450 -52.58 -11.43 -21.88
C PRO A 450 -53.11 -12.22 -23.08
N GLY A 451 -54.11 -13.06 -22.82
CA GLY A 451 -54.78 -13.84 -23.85
C GLY A 451 -55.28 -12.88 -24.94
N ALA A 452 -54.89 -13.17 -26.18
CA ALA A 452 -55.38 -12.48 -27.35
C ALA A 452 -56.91 -12.54 -27.38
N ALA A 453 -57.55 -11.40 -27.17
CA ALA A 453 -58.98 -11.23 -27.41
C ALA A 453 -59.21 -11.34 -28.93
N GLY A 454 -59.97 -12.36 -29.33
CA GLY A 454 -60.42 -12.53 -30.70
C GLY A 454 -61.39 -11.43 -31.11
N GLY A 455 -61.13 -10.82 -32.27
CA GLY A 455 -62.08 -10.02 -33.03
C GLY A 455 -62.23 -10.62 -34.42
N ARG A 456 -63.42 -11.12 -34.73
CA ARG A 456 -63.88 -11.53 -36.07
C ARG A 456 -64.04 -10.29 -36.95
N ASN A 457 -63.78 -10.43 -38.26
CA ASN A 457 -64.70 -9.98 -39.31
C ASN A 457 -64.34 -10.63 -40.67
N ASP A 458 -65.41 -10.92 -41.41
CA ASP A 458 -65.51 -11.71 -42.64
C ASP A 458 -64.91 -11.05 -43.91
N SER A 459 -64.41 -11.87 -44.84
CA SER A 459 -64.84 -11.91 -46.27
C SER A 459 -64.02 -12.90 -47.12
N MET A 460 -64.74 -13.82 -47.78
CA MET A 460 -64.38 -14.85 -48.80
C MET A 460 -63.69 -14.31 -50.10
N PRO A 461 -63.34 -15.13 -51.16
CA PRO A 461 -63.07 -16.59 -51.30
C PRO A 461 -61.91 -17.02 -52.30
N ARG A 462 -61.62 -18.36 -52.34
CA ARG A 462 -60.93 -19.20 -53.40
C ARG A 462 -59.41 -18.95 -53.63
N HIS A 463 -58.51 -19.88 -53.94
CA HIS A 463 -58.51 -21.15 -54.69
C HIS A 463 -57.32 -22.07 -54.26
N ASN A 464 -57.40 -23.36 -54.63
CA ASN A 464 -56.42 -24.47 -54.64
C ASN A 464 -54.91 -24.15 -54.75
N VAL A 465 -54.05 -25.02 -54.20
CA VAL A 465 -53.18 -26.00 -54.90
C VAL A 465 -52.27 -26.73 -53.89
N ASP A 466 -51.88 -27.93 -54.28
CA ASP A 466 -51.21 -29.06 -53.62
C ASP A 466 -49.83 -28.85 -52.96
N SER A 467 -49.50 -29.87 -52.13
CA SER A 467 -48.19 -30.52 -51.91
C SER A 467 -46.93 -29.69 -51.64
N GLU A 468 -46.23 -29.95 -50.53
CA GLU A 468 -44.98 -30.73 -50.57
C GLU A 468 -44.38 -31.02 -49.19
N ILE A 469 -43.63 -32.11 -49.18
CA ILE A 469 -42.90 -32.78 -48.11
C ILE A 469 -41.61 -32.02 -47.77
N VAL A 470 -41.36 -31.68 -46.50
CA VAL A 470 -39.98 -31.62 -45.95
C VAL A 470 -39.98 -32.02 -44.47
N ARG A 471 -39.15 -33.02 -44.15
CA ARG A 471 -38.89 -33.60 -42.82
C ARG A 471 -38.13 -32.62 -41.91
N PRO A 472 -38.28 -32.68 -40.56
CA PRO A 472 -37.24 -32.20 -39.65
C PRO A 472 -36.31 -33.34 -39.24
N GLN A 473 -35.02 -33.11 -39.41
CA GLN A 473 -33.94 -33.96 -38.93
C GLN A 473 -33.81 -33.91 -37.40
N HIS A 474 -33.47 -35.07 -36.84
CA HIS A 474 -32.98 -35.30 -35.49
C HIS A 474 -31.63 -34.59 -35.22
N MET A 475 -31.48 -33.97 -34.05
CA MET A 475 -30.25 -33.99 -33.24
C MET A 475 -30.66 -33.92 -31.75
N ALA A 476 -30.68 -35.06 -31.06
CA ALA A 476 -29.59 -35.61 -30.23
C ALA A 476 -29.47 -34.93 -28.84
N MET A 477 -30.28 -35.41 -27.88
CA MET A 477 -29.98 -35.27 -26.45
C MET A 477 -28.85 -36.23 -26.08
N GLN A 478 -27.71 -35.70 -25.66
CA GLN A 478 -26.70 -36.47 -24.95
C GLN A 478 -27.18 -36.73 -23.51
N LYS A 479 -27.18 -38.01 -23.15
CA LYS A 479 -27.60 -38.56 -21.86
C LYS A 479 -26.47 -39.43 -21.33
N THR A 480 -25.71 -38.93 -20.36
CA THR A 480 -24.80 -39.70 -19.49
C THR A 480 -24.41 -38.77 -18.34
N LEU A 481 -24.34 -39.14 -17.06
CA LEU A 481 -24.33 -40.43 -16.40
C LEU A 481 -24.84 -40.25 -14.96
N ILE A 482 -25.46 -41.32 -14.46
CA ILE A 482 -26.08 -41.48 -13.15
C ILE A 482 -25.05 -41.38 -12.02
N ASN A 483 -25.33 -40.61 -10.97
CA ASN A 483 -24.75 -40.83 -9.65
C ASN A 483 -25.89 -41.03 -8.64
N ARG A 484 -26.16 -42.29 -8.27
CA ARG A 484 -27.12 -42.68 -7.24
C ARG A 484 -26.47 -42.55 -5.86
N GLY A 485 -26.59 -41.37 -5.26
CA GLY A 485 -26.48 -41.18 -3.81
C GLY A 485 -27.85 -40.82 -3.26
N ARG A 486 -28.40 -41.60 -2.32
CA ARG A 486 -29.68 -41.32 -1.66
C ARG A 486 -29.62 -39.98 -0.90
N GLY A 487 -29.98 -38.90 -1.57
CA GLY A 487 -30.33 -37.63 -0.94
C GLY A 487 -31.81 -37.64 -0.59
N ILE A 488 -32.12 -37.57 0.70
CA ILE A 488 -33.48 -37.27 1.18
C ILE A 488 -33.76 -35.83 0.75
N ASN A 489 -34.61 -35.66 -0.28
CA ASN A 489 -35.10 -34.36 -0.69
C ASN A 489 -36.14 -33.87 0.33
N TYR A 490 -35.74 -32.97 1.23
CA TYR A 490 -36.72 -32.18 1.98
C TYR A 490 -37.39 -31.20 1.01
N LYS A 491 -38.63 -31.49 0.59
CA LYS A 491 -39.52 -30.47 0.04
C LYS A 491 -40.01 -29.61 1.22
N VAL A 492 -39.34 -28.49 1.47
CA VAL A 492 -39.88 -27.44 2.35
C VAL A 492 -41.04 -26.77 1.61
N ALA A 493 -42.27 -27.12 1.98
CA ALA A 493 -43.46 -26.42 1.53
C ALA A 493 -43.55 -25.08 2.27
N VAL A 494 -43.12 -23.99 1.63
CA VAL A 494 -43.35 -22.64 2.15
C VAL A 494 -44.80 -22.27 1.84
N GLN A 495 -45.64 -22.32 2.87
CA GLN A 495 -47.04 -21.93 2.81
C GLN A 495 -47.13 -20.41 2.57
N ARG A 496 -47.73 -20.02 1.44
CA ARG A 496 -47.93 -18.61 1.05
C ARG A 496 -49.09 -18.02 1.82
N TYR A 497 -48.84 -16.96 2.58
CA TYR A 497 -49.81 -15.89 2.82
C TYR A 497 -49.04 -14.59 3.05
N PHE A 498 -49.26 -13.60 2.20
CA PHE A 498 -49.15 -12.14 2.42
C PHE A 498 -49.22 -11.43 1.05
N PRO A 499 -50.27 -10.62 0.77
CA PRO A 499 -50.24 -9.68 -0.35
C PRO A 499 -49.77 -8.30 0.12
N LYS A 500 -48.91 -7.69 -0.71
CA LYS A 500 -48.45 -6.30 -0.70
C LYS A 500 -47.46 -5.90 0.40
N MET A 501 -46.18 -5.85 0.03
CA MET A 501 -45.37 -4.61 0.01
C MET A 501 -43.92 -4.88 -0.48
N LEU A 502 -43.31 -3.82 -1.02
CA LEU A 502 -41.88 -3.55 -1.27
C LEU A 502 -41.28 -3.79 -2.68
N LYS A 503 -40.87 -2.64 -3.26
CA LYS A 503 -39.85 -2.44 -4.29
C LYS A 503 -38.47 -2.80 -3.73
N GLU A 504 -37.58 -3.22 -4.63
CA GLU A 504 -36.17 -3.62 -4.42
C GLU A 504 -35.91 -4.79 -3.46
N THR A 505 -36.05 -6.00 -3.98
CA THR A 505 -35.46 -7.19 -3.37
C THR A 505 -34.05 -7.39 -3.91
N SER A 506 -33.04 -6.94 -3.16
CA SER A 506 -31.67 -7.42 -3.34
C SER A 506 -31.67 -8.95 -3.21
N VAL A 507 -30.94 -9.63 -4.09
CA VAL A 507 -30.80 -11.09 -4.01
C VAL A 507 -30.00 -11.40 -2.76
N LYS A 508 -30.68 -11.75 -1.66
CA LYS A 508 -30.00 -12.23 -0.45
C LYS A 508 -29.42 -13.62 -0.73
N SER A 509 -28.11 -13.68 -0.93
CA SER A 509 -27.34 -14.92 -0.90
C SER A 509 -27.15 -15.37 0.55
N ILE A 510 -27.22 -16.69 0.79
CA ILE A 510 -26.93 -17.29 2.10
C ILE A 510 -25.77 -18.26 1.89
N SER A 511 -24.63 -18.02 2.52
CA SER A 511 -23.55 -19.00 2.60
C SER A 511 -23.81 -19.99 3.73
N MET A 512 -23.59 -21.26 3.48
CA MET A 512 -23.74 -22.33 4.46
C MET A 512 -22.46 -23.16 4.55
N LEU A 513 -22.05 -23.47 5.77
CA LEU A 513 -21.01 -24.45 6.08
C LEU A 513 -21.64 -25.62 6.85
N SER A 514 -21.49 -26.83 6.32
CA SER A 514 -21.61 -28.06 7.11
C SER A 514 -20.22 -28.43 7.63
N TYR A 515 -20.06 -28.41 8.95
CA TYR A 515 -18.82 -28.74 9.65
C TYR A 515 -19.05 -30.01 10.47
N ARG A 516 -18.51 -31.15 10.01
CA ARG A 516 -18.67 -32.47 10.65
C ARG A 516 -17.36 -32.97 11.20
N ILE A 517 -17.40 -33.49 12.43
CA ILE A 517 -16.26 -34.15 13.05
C ILE A 517 -16.60 -35.62 13.30
N HIS A 518 -15.77 -36.50 12.74
CA HIS A 518 -15.85 -37.94 12.90
C HIS A 518 -14.69 -38.42 13.78
N PRO A 519 -14.92 -38.63 15.09
CA PRO A 519 -13.90 -39.16 15.98
C PRO A 519 -13.73 -40.68 15.79
N TYR A 520 -12.48 -41.13 15.81
CA TYR A 520 -12.10 -42.53 15.73
C TYR A 520 -11.11 -42.86 16.84
N LEU A 521 -11.46 -43.82 17.68
CA LEU A 521 -10.55 -44.41 18.64
C LEU A 521 -9.59 -45.34 17.89
N LEU A 522 -8.29 -45.11 18.02
CA LEU A 522 -7.28 -46.03 17.49
C LEU A 522 -7.28 -47.29 18.37
N THR A 523 -7.68 -48.42 17.80
CA THR A 523 -7.60 -49.72 18.49
C THR A 523 -6.22 -50.32 18.26
N ASN A 524 -5.81 -51.24 19.12
CA ASN A 524 -4.58 -52.00 18.89
C ASN A 524 -4.77 -53.18 17.93
N ASP A 525 -6.01 -53.52 17.60
CA ASP A 525 -6.33 -54.47 16.56
C ASP A 525 -5.83 -53.95 15.21
N TYR A 526 -5.35 -54.86 14.38
CA TYR A 526 -4.87 -54.55 13.05
C TYR A 526 -5.20 -55.69 12.11
N ILE A 527 -5.26 -55.36 10.82
CA ILE A 527 -5.27 -56.35 9.75
C ILE A 527 -3.98 -56.20 8.96
N ILE A 528 -3.43 -57.31 8.48
CA ILE A 528 -2.29 -57.29 7.56
C ILE A 528 -2.85 -57.50 6.16
N ILE A 529 -2.62 -56.54 5.26
CA ILE A 529 -2.98 -56.67 3.84
C ILE A 529 -1.70 -56.44 3.05
N ARG A 530 -1.26 -57.44 2.28
CA ARG A 530 -0.01 -57.40 1.49
C ARG A 530 1.18 -56.96 2.35
N GLU A 531 1.38 -57.65 3.48
CA GLU A 531 2.47 -57.41 4.44
C GLU A 531 2.47 -56.03 5.12
N LYS A 532 1.49 -55.17 4.83
CA LYS A 532 1.32 -53.88 5.50
C LYS A 532 0.31 -54.02 6.63
N ARG A 533 0.69 -53.53 7.80
CA ARG A 533 -0.15 -53.46 8.99
C ARG A 533 -1.07 -52.24 8.92
N TYR A 534 -2.38 -52.46 8.96
CA TYR A 534 -3.40 -51.41 9.02
C TYR A 534 -4.10 -51.45 10.37
N SER A 535 -3.91 -50.41 11.18
CA SER A 535 -4.63 -50.29 12.44
C SER A 535 -6.13 -50.19 12.20
N LEU A 536 -6.90 -51.02 12.90
CA LEU A 536 -8.33 -50.88 12.97
C LEU A 536 -8.68 -49.63 13.80
N ARG A 537 -9.87 -49.11 13.56
CA ARG A 537 -10.36 -47.88 14.18
C ARG A 537 -11.82 -48.07 14.54
N ARG A 538 -12.16 -47.76 15.78
CA ARG A 538 -13.54 -47.75 16.24
C ARG A 538 -14.10 -46.35 16.09
N ARG A 539 -15.17 -46.20 15.29
CA ARG A 539 -15.88 -44.93 15.17
C ARG A 539 -16.56 -44.58 16.49
N LEU A 540 -16.33 -43.37 16.97
CA LEU A 540 -17.01 -42.78 18.12
C LEU A 540 -18.18 -41.89 17.63
N PRO A 541 -19.16 -41.54 18.49
CA PRO A 541 -20.20 -40.57 18.13
C PRO A 541 -19.57 -39.25 17.69
N GLY A 542 -19.87 -38.83 16.46
CA GLY A 542 -19.44 -37.55 15.91
C GLY A 542 -20.44 -36.44 16.19
N TRP A 543 -20.08 -35.23 15.76
CA TRP A 543 -20.97 -34.07 15.85
C TRP A 543 -20.91 -33.25 14.56
N GLU A 544 -21.98 -32.54 14.28
CA GLU A 544 -22.16 -31.73 13.07
C GLU A 544 -22.71 -30.36 13.44
N TYR A 545 -22.20 -29.34 12.75
CA TYR A 545 -22.76 -28.00 12.76
C TYR A 545 -23.21 -27.64 11.35
N LEU A 546 -24.39 -27.03 11.27
CA LEU A 546 -24.85 -26.36 10.07
C LEU A 546 -24.88 -24.87 10.36
N ILE A 547 -23.91 -24.15 9.83
CA ILE A 547 -23.76 -22.71 10.05
C ILE A 547 -24.27 -22.02 8.80
N ALA A 548 -25.22 -21.10 8.97
CA ALA A 548 -25.73 -20.27 7.89
C ALA A 548 -25.33 -18.82 8.14
N HIS A 549 -24.80 -18.18 7.12
CA HIS A 549 -24.39 -16.78 7.11
C HIS A 549 -25.28 -15.99 6.15
N ASN A 550 -25.83 -14.86 6.62
CA ASN A 550 -26.68 -13.98 5.82
C ASN A 550 -25.83 -13.08 4.92
N GLY A 551 -25.15 -13.69 3.95
CA GLY A 551 -24.26 -13.03 3.00
C GLY A 551 -23.35 -14.04 2.33
N VAL A 552 -22.60 -13.60 1.32
CA VAL A 552 -21.52 -14.41 0.75
C VAL A 552 -20.37 -14.46 1.76
N VAL A 553 -19.74 -15.62 1.90
CA VAL A 553 -18.60 -15.87 2.78
C VAL A 553 -17.53 -16.44 1.88
N ASP A 554 -16.41 -15.74 1.77
CA ASP A 554 -15.27 -16.13 0.93
C ASP A 554 -14.60 -17.37 1.50
N ARG A 555 -14.39 -17.35 2.81
CA ARG A 555 -13.65 -18.40 3.49
C ARG A 555 -14.23 -18.70 4.86
N TRP A 556 -14.32 -19.99 5.15
CA TRP A 556 -14.59 -20.49 6.50
C TRP A 556 -13.29 -20.97 7.12
N ARG A 557 -12.87 -20.35 8.22
CA ARG A 557 -11.73 -20.83 9.02
C ARG A 557 -12.26 -21.65 10.18
N THR A 558 -11.65 -22.81 10.42
CA THR A 558 -12.08 -23.72 11.49
C THR A 558 -10.88 -24.12 12.34
N VAL A 559 -10.98 -23.97 13.65
CA VAL A 559 -9.89 -24.20 14.61
C VAL A 559 -10.39 -25.11 15.74
N ILE A 560 -9.52 -25.99 16.23
CA ILE A 560 -9.72 -26.75 17.48
C ILE A 560 -8.56 -26.35 18.40
N PRO A 561 -8.70 -25.29 19.22
CA PRO A 561 -7.57 -24.63 19.89
C PRO A 561 -6.76 -25.57 20.79
N GLU A 562 -7.40 -26.59 21.37
CA GLU A 562 -6.76 -27.53 22.29
C GLU A 562 -5.90 -28.60 21.60
N ILE A 563 -5.75 -28.54 20.26
CA ILE A 563 -5.01 -29.52 19.46
C ILE A 563 -3.92 -28.83 18.64
N THR A 564 -2.67 -29.06 19.03
CA THR A 564 -1.48 -28.53 18.34
C THR A 564 -0.96 -29.40 17.20
N MET A 565 -1.33 -30.69 17.15
CA MET A 565 -0.80 -31.64 16.16
C MET A 565 -1.83 -32.03 15.07
N ARG A 566 -1.53 -31.71 13.82
CA ARG A 566 -2.17 -32.30 12.63
C ARG A 566 -1.59 -33.68 12.36
N HIS A 567 -2.45 -34.70 12.25
CA HIS A 567 -2.03 -36.09 12.06
C HIS A 567 -2.24 -36.54 10.61
N GLY A 568 -1.25 -36.32 9.74
CA GLY A 568 -1.28 -36.76 8.33
C GLY A 568 -1.90 -35.74 7.36
N LYS A 569 -2.77 -36.20 6.45
CA LYS A 569 -3.43 -35.36 5.42
C LYS A 569 -4.20 -34.18 6.05
N ALA A 570 -4.45 -33.13 5.26
CA ALA A 570 -5.30 -32.00 5.64
C ALA A 570 -6.62 -32.50 6.28
N ASP A 571 -6.99 -31.92 7.43
CA ASP A 571 -8.23 -32.18 8.19
C ASP A 571 -8.29 -33.42 9.12
N ALA A 572 -7.14 -33.97 9.55
CA ALA A 572 -7.09 -34.94 10.65
C ALA A 572 -6.31 -34.41 11.88
N TYR A 573 -6.91 -34.53 13.06
CA TYR A 573 -6.35 -34.06 14.34
C TYR A 573 -6.23 -35.22 15.32
N ALA A 574 -5.23 -35.22 16.20
CA ALA A 574 -5.07 -36.25 17.23
C ALA A 574 -5.24 -35.67 18.63
N VAL A 575 -6.01 -36.36 19.47
CA VAL A 575 -6.25 -35.99 20.87
C VAL A 575 -5.96 -37.19 21.75
N ASP A 576 -5.18 -36.98 22.78
CA ASP A 576 -4.95 -37.96 23.83
C ASP A 576 -5.93 -37.73 24.99
N VAL A 577 -6.64 -38.78 25.41
CA VAL A 577 -7.60 -38.71 26.53
C VAL A 577 -7.28 -39.84 27.51
N ALA A 578 -7.12 -39.54 28.79
CA ALA A 578 -6.81 -40.58 29.76
C ALA A 578 -8.00 -41.55 29.95
N PRO A 579 -7.78 -42.76 30.46
CA PRO A 579 -8.82 -43.77 30.58
C PRO A 579 -9.85 -43.36 31.63
N GLY A 580 -11.14 -43.37 31.26
CA GLY A 580 -12.23 -42.97 32.15
C GLY A 580 -12.45 -41.46 32.27
N GLU A 581 -11.64 -40.64 31.61
CA GLU A 581 -11.79 -39.19 31.62
C GLU A 581 -12.71 -38.67 30.52
N THR A 582 -13.24 -37.47 30.75
CA THR A 582 -13.94 -36.67 29.73
C THR A 582 -13.08 -35.46 29.39
N ARG A 583 -12.69 -35.34 28.12
CA ARG A 583 -11.99 -34.16 27.61
C ARG A 583 -12.97 -33.26 26.87
N THR A 584 -12.94 -31.97 27.20
CA THR A 584 -13.68 -30.94 26.46
C THR A 584 -12.82 -30.41 25.33
N LEU A 585 -13.39 -30.33 24.13
CA LEU A 585 -12.75 -29.73 22.95
C LEU A 585 -13.61 -28.58 22.46
N SER A 586 -13.01 -27.40 22.28
CA SER A 586 -13.68 -26.26 21.69
C SER A 586 -13.47 -26.30 20.19
N THR A 587 -14.55 -26.28 19.42
CA THR A 587 -14.47 -26.03 17.97
C THR A 587 -14.87 -24.59 17.71
N ARG A 588 -14.02 -23.89 16.97
CA ARG A 588 -14.28 -22.51 16.53
C ARG A 588 -14.42 -22.49 15.01
N VAL A 589 -15.44 -21.81 14.53
CA VAL A 589 -15.63 -21.47 13.12
C VAL A 589 -15.69 -19.95 12.99
N GLU A 590 -14.89 -19.38 12.11
CA GLU A 590 -14.82 -17.96 11.79
C GLU A 590 -15.19 -17.77 10.32
N THR A 591 -16.10 -16.83 10.01
CA THR A 591 -16.36 -16.40 8.63
C THR A 591 -15.42 -15.29 8.23
N GLN A 592 -14.76 -15.45 7.09
CA GLN A 592 -14.24 -14.31 6.35
C GLN A 592 -15.33 -13.93 5.35
N GLU A 593 -16.16 -12.98 5.75
CA GLU A 593 -17.09 -12.28 4.86
C GLU A 593 -16.27 -11.45 3.88
N GLU A 594 -16.75 -11.27 2.65
CA GLU A 594 -16.05 -10.57 1.56
C GLU A 594 -15.31 -9.31 2.05
N GLY A 595 -14.04 -9.53 2.32
CA GLY A 595 -12.99 -8.57 2.56
C GLY A 595 -11.86 -9.17 1.75
N GLU A 596 -11.91 -8.90 0.45
CA GLU A 596 -11.01 -9.45 -0.55
C GLU A 596 -9.57 -9.35 -0.04
N GLU A 597 -8.82 -10.46 -0.06
CA GLU A 597 -7.38 -10.45 0.21
C GLU A 597 -6.73 -9.50 -0.82
N GLY A 598 -6.58 -8.24 -0.44
CA GLY A 598 -6.28 -7.15 -1.34
C GLY A 598 -5.07 -6.38 -0.84
N GLY A 599 -3.90 -6.72 -1.37
CA GLY A 599 -2.86 -5.70 -1.54
C GLY A 599 -3.48 -4.48 -2.23
N GLY A 600 -3.18 -3.28 -1.75
CA GLY A 600 -3.95 -2.03 -1.87
C GLY A 600 -4.47 -1.53 -3.23
N ARG A 601 -4.43 -2.31 -4.31
CA ARG A 601 -4.98 -1.97 -5.63
C ARG A 601 -6.51 -1.83 -5.67
N ARG A 602 -7.28 -2.48 -4.78
CA ARG A 602 -8.76 -2.51 -4.90
C ARG A 602 -9.54 -1.46 -4.10
N CYS A 603 -8.92 -0.74 -3.16
CA CYS A 603 -9.50 0.48 -2.60
C CYS A 603 -10.03 1.39 -3.72
N PHE A 604 -9.32 1.46 -4.84
CA PHE A 604 -9.63 2.29 -6.00
C PHE A 604 -10.81 1.84 -6.88
N GLU A 605 -11.14 0.54 -6.91
CA GLU A 605 -12.30 0.09 -7.70
C GLU A 605 -13.63 0.53 -7.08
N TRP A 606 -13.65 0.74 -5.75
CA TRP A 606 -14.79 1.31 -5.03
C TRP A 606 -15.01 2.80 -5.30
N PHE A 607 -13.96 3.58 -5.60
CA PHE A 607 -14.08 5.00 -5.94
C PHE A 607 -14.51 5.24 -7.40
N ARG A 608 -14.34 4.25 -8.28
CA ARG A 608 -14.74 4.34 -9.70
C ARG A 608 -16.18 3.89 -9.97
N ARG A 609 -16.83 3.24 -9.02
CA ARG A 609 -18.25 2.86 -9.07
C ARG A 609 -19.08 3.83 -8.26
#